data_AF-A0A8J3ABW0-F1
#
_entry.id   AF-A0A8J3ABW0-F1
#
_cell.length_a   1.000
_cell.length_b   1.000
_cell.length_c   1.000
_cell.angle_alpha   90.00
_cell.angle_beta   90.00
_cell.angle_gamma   90.00
#
_symmetry.space_group_name_H-M   'P 1'
#
loop_
_entity.id
_entity.type
_entity.pdbx_description
1 polymer ?
#
loop_
_entity_poly.entity_id
_entity_poly.type
_entity_poly.pdbx_seq_one_letter_code
_entity_poly.pdbx_strand_id
1 'polypeptide(L)'
;MADDRKHLPQDSSQGTQDFQLVQVLHESRNMAAANGAFEDDGDSAWRELGGRIDRILDRLGVDGGEPATRPAAGMDRLERSSFPVELDTTDRAVASLRALGDRTDRDQLELANRAIRDLEDVLR
;
A
#
# COMPACT_ATOMS: atom_id res chain seq x y z
N MET A 1 5.45 13.03 43.85
CA MET A 1 4.14 12.72 43.24
C MET A 1 4.43 12.36 41.80
N ALA A 2 4.17 11.10 41.47
CA ALA A 2 4.43 10.53 40.16
C ALA A 2 3.34 10.97 39.18
N ASP A 3 3.74 11.54 38.04
CA ASP A 3 2.94 11.52 36.82
C ASP A 3 3.92 11.13 35.69
N ASP A 4 4.39 9.89 35.79
CA ASP A 4 5.07 9.14 34.74
C ASP A 4 4.04 8.87 33.64
N ARG A 5 3.69 9.90 32.85
CA ARG A 5 2.96 9.70 31.60
C ARG A 5 3.91 9.04 30.62
N LYS A 6 4.04 7.73 30.75
CA LYS A 6 4.51 6.85 29.68
C LYS A 6 3.60 7.09 28.48
N HIS A 7 4.03 7.98 27.59
CA HIS A 7 3.81 7.72 26.18
C HIS A 7 4.55 6.42 25.89
N LEU A 8 3.83 5.32 26.04
CA LEU A 8 4.20 4.08 25.36
C LEU A 8 4.37 4.49 23.89
N PRO A 9 5.52 4.28 23.24
CA PRO A 9 5.54 4.30 21.79
C PRO A 9 4.56 3.21 21.37
N GLN A 10 3.41 3.61 20.83
CA GLN A 10 2.53 2.65 20.17
C GLN A 10 3.34 2.10 18.99
N ASP A 11 3.86 0.89 19.19
CA ASP A 11 4.33 -0.04 18.17
C ASP A 11 5.10 0.58 16.99
N SER A 12 6.38 0.91 17.19
CA SER A 12 7.28 1.38 16.12
C SER A 12 7.34 0.43 14.91
N SER A 13 7.01 -0.84 15.10
CA SER A 13 6.95 -1.86 14.05
C SER A 13 5.75 -1.64 13.12
N GLN A 14 4.59 -1.31 13.69
CA GLN A 14 3.37 -1.09 12.91
C GLN A 14 3.46 0.15 12.02
N GLY A 15 3.93 1.29 12.55
CA GLY A 15 4.14 2.49 11.72
C GLY A 15 5.16 2.28 10.59
N THR A 16 6.12 1.38 10.77
CA THR A 16 7.08 1.00 9.72
C THR A 16 6.42 0.11 8.65
N GLN A 17 5.50 -0.79 9.04
CA GLN A 17 4.79 -1.68 8.12
C GLN A 17 3.75 -0.95 7.29
N ASP A 18 2.97 -0.06 7.90
CA ASP A 18 2.00 0.78 7.19
C ASP A 18 2.68 1.64 6.13
N PHE A 19 3.86 2.18 6.46
CA PHE A 19 4.69 2.91 5.51
C PHE A 19 5.18 2.04 4.36
N GLN A 20 5.66 0.83 4.65
CA GLN A 20 6.11 -0.10 3.62
C GLN A 20 4.95 -0.50 2.70
N LEU A 21 3.77 -0.76 3.25
CA LEU A 21 2.55 -1.04 2.50
C LEU A 21 2.23 0.11 1.54
N VAL A 22 2.20 1.33 2.05
CA VAL A 22 1.93 2.51 1.23
C VAL A 22 2.99 2.68 0.14
N GLN A 23 4.27 2.53 0.46
CA GLN A 23 5.34 2.60 -0.55
C GLN A 23 5.14 1.59 -1.69
N VAL A 24 4.87 0.33 -1.37
CA VAL A 24 4.72 -0.71 -2.41
C VAL A 24 3.43 -0.57 -3.20
N LEU A 25 2.36 -0.03 -2.61
CA LEU A 25 1.13 0.31 -3.32
C LEU A 25 1.40 1.42 -4.35
N HIS A 26 2.17 2.45 -3.99
CA HIS A 26 2.57 3.49 -4.94
C HIS A 26 3.49 2.96 -6.04
N GLU A 27 4.43 2.07 -5.72
CA GLU A 27 5.28 1.41 -6.71
C GLU A 27 4.45 0.56 -7.69
N SER A 28 3.48 -0.20 -7.16
CA SER A 28 2.55 -1.01 -7.95
C SER A 28 1.64 -0.14 -8.82
N ARG A 29 1.21 1.03 -8.31
CA ARG A 29 0.45 2.02 -9.08
C ARG A 29 1.27 2.61 -10.22
N ASN A 30 2.53 2.93 -9.98
CA ASN A 30 3.44 3.42 -11.02
C ASN A 30 3.70 2.35 -12.08
N MET A 31 3.83 1.08 -11.69
CA MET A 31 3.93 -0.04 -12.61
C MET A 31 2.65 -0.19 -13.44
N ALA A 32 1.48 -0.08 -12.83
CA ALA A 32 0.21 -0.09 -13.55
C ALA A 32 0.14 1.10 -14.53
N ALA A 33 0.54 2.29 -14.12
CA ALA A 33 0.62 3.47 -14.99
C ALA A 33 1.55 3.25 -16.20
N ALA A 34 2.72 2.66 -15.99
CA ALA A 34 3.68 2.34 -17.04
C ALA A 34 3.14 1.32 -18.05
N ASN A 35 2.15 0.53 -17.67
CA ASN A 35 1.44 -0.44 -18.51
C ASN A 35 0.10 0.10 -19.06
N GLY A 36 -0.15 1.41 -18.97
CA GLY A 36 -1.32 2.06 -19.54
C GLY A 36 -2.58 1.99 -18.67
N ALA A 37 -2.48 1.71 -17.37
CA ALA A 37 -3.63 1.67 -16.45
C ALA A 37 -4.43 2.99 -16.35
N PHE A 38 -3.87 4.10 -16.83
CA PHE A 38 -4.52 5.42 -16.80
C PHE A 38 -4.66 6.04 -18.19
N GLU A 39 -4.44 5.25 -19.24
CA GLU A 39 -4.60 5.67 -20.64
C GLU A 39 -5.95 5.18 -21.19
N ASP A 40 -6.54 5.90 -22.16
CA ASP A 40 -7.87 5.60 -22.74
C ASP A 40 -7.88 4.36 -23.65
N ASP A 41 -6.72 3.98 -24.21
CA ASP A 41 -6.49 2.76 -25.01
C ASP A 41 -5.61 1.70 -24.31
N GLY A 42 -5.19 1.95 -23.06
CA GLY A 42 -4.37 1.03 -22.28
C GLY A 42 -5.03 -0.31 -21.88
N ASP A 43 -4.22 -1.20 -21.30
CA ASP A 43 -4.64 -2.55 -20.97
C ASP A 43 -5.65 -2.59 -19.82
N SER A 44 -6.77 -3.28 -20.04
CA SER A 44 -7.90 -3.31 -19.10
C SER A 44 -7.55 -3.99 -17.78
N ALA A 45 -6.65 -4.97 -17.76
CA ALA A 45 -6.22 -5.64 -16.54
C ALA A 45 -5.38 -4.71 -15.67
N TRP A 46 -4.49 -3.93 -16.29
CA TRP A 46 -3.69 -2.92 -15.59
C TRP A 46 -4.55 -1.77 -15.07
N ARG A 47 -5.58 -1.34 -15.82
CA ARG A 47 -6.57 -0.34 -15.33
C ARG A 47 -7.30 -0.83 -14.09
N GLU A 48 -7.78 -2.07 -14.10
CA GLU A 48 -8.47 -2.65 -12.95
C GLU A 48 -7.55 -2.69 -11.72
N LEU A 49 -6.31 -3.14 -11.90
CA LEU A 49 -5.31 -3.16 -10.84
C LEU A 49 -5.05 -1.76 -10.28
N GLY A 50 -4.80 -0.77 -11.14
CA GLY A 50 -4.58 0.62 -10.74
C GLY A 50 -5.75 1.20 -9.95
N GLY A 51 -6.98 0.97 -10.41
CA GLY A 51 -8.18 1.43 -9.72
C GLY A 51 -8.47 0.71 -8.39
N ARG A 52 -7.98 -0.52 -8.20
CA ARG A 52 -8.03 -1.21 -6.89
C ARG A 52 -6.97 -0.65 -5.94
N ILE A 53 -5.76 -0.37 -6.44
CA ILE A 53 -4.70 0.26 -5.65
C ILE A 53 -5.11 1.66 -5.17
N ASP A 54 -5.68 2.50 -6.05
CA ASP A 54 -6.16 3.84 -5.67
C ASP A 54 -7.25 3.76 -4.58
N ARG A 55 -8.14 2.75 -4.63
CA ARG A 55 -9.14 2.53 -3.57
C ARG A 55 -8.52 2.13 -2.22
N ILE A 56 -7.47 1.31 -2.23
CA ILE A 56 -6.75 0.96 -1.01
C ILE A 56 -6.04 2.19 -0.44
N LEU A 57 -5.35 2.96 -1.28
CA LEU A 57 -4.66 4.19 -0.87
C LEU A 57 -5.64 5.21 -0.27
N ASP A 58 -6.78 5.45 -0.92
CA ASP A 58 -7.86 6.29 -0.41
C ASP A 58 -8.37 5.81 0.95
N ARG A 59 -8.57 4.49 1.08
CA ARG A 59 -9.00 3.87 2.34
C ARG A 59 -7.97 4.04 3.45
N LEU A 60 -6.68 3.97 3.15
CA LEU A 60 -5.61 4.25 4.11
C LEU A 60 -5.49 5.76 4.46
N GLY A 61 -6.30 6.62 3.84
CA GLY A 61 -6.24 8.08 4.00
C GLY A 61 -5.01 8.70 3.33
N VAL A 62 -4.39 7.97 2.42
CA VAL A 62 -3.27 8.43 1.61
C VAL A 62 -3.85 8.91 0.29
N ASP A 63 -3.91 10.23 0.10
CA ASP A 63 -4.16 10.81 -1.22
C ASP A 63 -3.21 10.12 -2.21
N GLY A 64 -3.70 9.65 -3.36
CA GLY A 64 -2.90 8.99 -4.41
C GLY A 64 -1.73 9.82 -4.96
N GLY A 65 -1.49 11.02 -4.40
CA GLY A 65 -0.28 11.83 -4.53
C GLY A 65 0.84 11.34 -3.60
N GLU A 66 1.77 10.59 -4.20
CA GLU A 66 3.18 10.41 -3.82
C GLU A 66 3.60 10.60 -2.33
N PRO A 67 3.64 9.51 -1.54
CA PRO A 67 4.48 9.42 -0.34
C PRO A 67 5.97 9.35 -0.70
N ALA A 68 6.31 9.08 -1.98
CA ALA A 68 7.67 9.05 -2.50
C ALA A 68 8.39 10.40 -2.35
N THR A 69 7.67 11.53 -2.44
CA THR A 69 8.25 12.87 -2.32
C THR A 69 8.18 13.43 -0.89
N ARG A 70 7.28 12.94 -0.03
CA ARG A 70 7.13 13.40 1.36
C ARG A 70 6.86 12.24 2.34
N PRO A 71 7.86 11.39 2.61
CA PRO A 71 7.71 10.25 3.52
C PRO A 71 7.25 10.66 4.93
N ALA A 72 7.69 11.81 5.44
CA ALA A 72 7.28 12.32 6.75
C ALA A 72 5.79 12.71 6.82
N ALA A 73 5.21 13.22 5.73
CA ALA A 73 3.80 13.59 5.70
C ALA A 73 2.89 12.36 5.55
N GLY A 74 3.36 11.32 4.84
CA GLY A 74 2.70 10.02 4.78
C GLY A 74 2.69 9.31 6.13
N MET A 75 3.83 9.27 6.82
CA MET A 75 3.97 8.69 8.17
C MET A 75 3.03 9.33 9.18
N ASP A 76 3.03 10.66 9.28
CA ASP A 76 2.22 11.42 10.24
C ASP A 76 0.70 11.30 9.96
N ARG A 77 0.31 10.90 8.73
CA ARG A 77 -1.09 10.57 8.38
C ARG A 77 -1.42 9.13 8.75
N LEU A 78 -0.52 8.19 8.48
CA LEU A 78 -0.67 6.77 8.84
C LEU A 78 -0.72 6.59 10.37
N GLU A 79 0.13 7.29 11.12
CA GLU A 79 0.10 7.27 12.59
C GLU A 79 -1.23 7.79 13.18
N ARG A 80 -1.92 8.68 12.46
CA ARG A 80 -3.27 9.15 12.83
C ARG A 80 -4.38 8.22 12.36
N SER A 81 -4.14 7.52 11.25
CA SER A 81 -5.02 6.52 10.67
C SER A 81 -4.82 5.20 11.42
N SER A 82 -5.44 5.07 12.59
CA SER A 82 -5.43 3.83 13.38
C SER A 82 -6.24 2.72 12.69
N PHE A 83 -5.73 2.20 11.57
CA PHE A 83 -6.33 1.08 10.86
C PHE A 83 -5.89 -0.23 11.54
N PRO A 84 -6.83 -1.12 11.89
CA PRO A 84 -6.51 -2.46 12.35
C PRO A 84 -6.10 -3.30 11.13
N VAL A 85 -4.87 -3.11 10.66
CA VAL A 85 -4.35 -3.94 9.57
C VAL A 85 -3.82 -5.24 10.17
N GLU A 86 -4.30 -6.40 9.70
CA GLU A 86 -3.70 -7.68 10.09
C GLU A 86 -2.25 -7.73 9.58
N LEU A 87 -1.31 -7.71 10.52
CA LEU A 87 0.12 -7.57 10.25
C LEU A 87 0.66 -8.69 9.35
N ASP A 88 0.19 -9.93 9.52
CA ASP A 88 0.66 -11.10 8.75
C ASP A 88 0.25 -11.03 7.28
N THR A 89 -1.02 -10.69 7.02
CA THR A 89 -1.54 -10.57 5.65
C THR A 89 -0.93 -9.36 4.93
N THR A 90 -0.69 -8.28 5.66
CA THR A 90 -0.02 -7.08 5.13
C THR A 90 1.41 -7.37 4.73
N ASP A 91 2.18 -8.03 5.58
CA ASP A 91 3.56 -8.41 5.30
C ASP A 91 3.66 -9.31 4.05
N ARG A 92 2.77 -10.31 3.95
CA ARG A 92 2.67 -11.17 2.77
C ARG A 92 2.32 -10.39 1.51
N ALA A 93 1.38 -9.45 1.58
CA ALA A 93 1.00 -8.62 0.44
C ALA A 93 2.17 -7.71 0.03
N VAL A 94 2.86 -7.09 0.99
CA VAL A 94 4.04 -6.26 0.75
C VAL A 94 5.15 -7.05 0.06
N ALA A 95 5.45 -8.25 0.56
CA ALA A 95 6.45 -9.12 -0.05
C ALA A 95 6.07 -9.51 -1.48
N SER A 96 4.79 -9.77 -1.74
CA SER A 96 4.27 -10.10 -3.07
C SER A 96 4.39 -8.93 -4.04
N LEU A 97 4.05 -7.71 -3.60
CA LEU A 97 4.15 -6.50 -4.43
C LEU A 97 5.60 -6.11 -4.72
N ARG A 98 6.53 -6.28 -3.76
CA ARG A 98 7.97 -6.04 -4.01
C ARG A 98 8.57 -7.00 -5.02
N ALA A 99 8.08 -8.24 -5.06
CA ALA A 99 8.56 -9.25 -5.98
C ALA A 99 8.07 -9.05 -7.43
N LEU A 100 7.26 -8.03 -7.72
CA LEU A 100 6.77 -7.75 -9.07
C LEU A 100 7.90 -7.38 -10.03
N GLY A 101 8.91 -6.63 -9.57
CA GLY A 101 10.03 -6.17 -10.40
C GLY A 101 10.88 -7.30 -11.03
N ASP A 102 10.82 -8.51 -10.47
CA ASP A 102 11.59 -9.67 -10.93
C ASP A 102 10.78 -10.62 -11.86
N ARG A 103 9.54 -10.26 -12.21
CA ARG A 103 8.56 -11.13 -12.89
C ARG A 103 8.21 -10.62 -14.29
N THR A 104 7.66 -11.50 -15.13
CA THR A 104 7.07 -11.12 -16.43
C THR A 104 5.75 -10.37 -16.22
N ASP A 105 5.31 -9.54 -17.19
CA ASP A 105 4.09 -8.72 -17.05
C ASP A 105 2.84 -9.53 -16.67
N ARG A 106 2.71 -10.76 -17.20
CA ARG A 106 1.60 -11.66 -16.87
C ARG A 106 1.65 -12.12 -15.41
N ASP A 107 2.82 -12.57 -14.96
CA ASP A 107 3.03 -13.02 -13.58
C ASP A 107 2.92 -11.83 -12.60
N GLN A 108 3.31 -10.63 -13.02
CA GLN A 108 3.15 -9.39 -12.25
C GLN A 108 1.67 -9.12 -12.00
N LEU A 109 0.83 -9.14 -13.05
CA LEU A 109 -0.61 -8.95 -12.90
C LEU A 109 -1.23 -9.98 -11.97
N GLU A 110 -0.91 -11.27 -12.12
CA GLU A 110 -1.49 -12.31 -11.26
C GLU A 110 -1.06 -12.14 -9.79
N LEU A 111 0.22 -11.86 -9.54
CA LEU A 111 0.75 -11.66 -8.20
C LEU A 111 0.20 -10.39 -7.55
N ALA A 112 0.16 -9.28 -8.29
CA ALA A 112 -0.38 -8.01 -7.81
C ALA A 112 -1.87 -8.13 -7.52
N ASN A 113 -2.66 -8.74 -8.42
CA ASN A 113 -4.11 -8.90 -8.20
C ASN A 113 -4.43 -9.74 -6.95
N ARG A 114 -3.59 -10.74 -6.66
CA ARG A 114 -3.69 -11.54 -5.45
C ARG A 114 -3.36 -10.71 -4.20
N ALA A 115 -2.22 -10.04 -4.18
CA ALA A 115 -1.80 -9.21 -3.05
C ALA A 115 -2.81 -8.10 -2.73
N ILE A 116 -3.34 -7.44 -3.77
CA ILE A 116 -4.38 -6.42 -3.64
C ILE A 116 -5.69 -7.01 -3.12
N ARG A 117 -6.06 -8.23 -3.53
CA ARG A 117 -7.26 -8.90 -3.00
C ARG A 117 -7.12 -9.22 -1.51
N ASP A 118 -5.97 -9.75 -1.11
CA ASP A 118 -5.69 -10.09 0.29
C ASP A 118 -5.73 -8.82 1.17
N LEU A 119 -5.22 -7.69 0.67
CA LEU A 119 -5.33 -6.38 1.33
C LEU A 119 -6.77 -5.86 1.41
N GLU A 120 -7.55 -5.97 0.33
CA GLU A 120 -8.97 -5.57 0.34
C GLU A 120 -9.80 -6.37 1.35
N ASP A 121 -9.50 -7.65 1.54
CA ASP A 121 -10.21 -8.51 2.51
C ASP A 121 -9.90 -8.11 3.95
N VAL A 122 -8.64 -7.82 4.26
CA VAL A 122 -8.20 -7.36 5.59
C VAL A 122 -8.74 -5.96 5.89
N LEU A 123 -8.76 -5.09 4.88
CA LEU A 123 -9.20 -3.72 5.08
C LEU A 123 -10.72 -3.59 5.18
N ARG A 124 -11.50 -4.63 4.84
CA ARG A 124 -12.97 -4.62 4.73
C ARG A 124 -13.69 -4.11 5.97
#